data_AF-A0A7M7T5H2-F1
#
_entry.id   AF-A0A7M7T5H2-F1
#
_cell.length_a   1.000
_cell.length_b   1.000
_cell.length_c   1.000
_cell.angle_alpha   90.00
_cell.angle_beta   90.00
_cell.angle_gamma   90.00
#
_symmetry.space_group_name_H-M   'P 1'
#
loop_
_entity.id
_entity.type
_entity.pdbx_description
1 polymer ?
#
loop_
_entity_poly.entity_id
_entity_poly.type
_entity_poly.pdbx_seq_one_letter_code
_entity_poly.pdbx_strand_id
1 'polypeptide(L)'
;MSSESDEAPSSPLIVDVEEEDSFKQKTYLSPLVHHLISKIGSRTSASQNEPCLLQSGLIDWEALNSNALQHDIDSWDTKKDFNNVVGRLAVPCLDIHEHVMALSLSDLEETYSKWLQWTGCPGVFLEGFQLLKEGDLRGPSISLLVTTSVLEKALGDVYLMKNKPCPSLLKDLLITQELQSFFGCHALFCLRVLMGPPTSLNLRNILWHGFASPGEIPSRYSSFLLVLTASLGYMLHSLGIHPSSIPHRTQIDFQKHVPLLHNKFPVLLPDHLNTLSKEVCERGLICQSHVSMWEQAAHYYEIERYNLCVMILCPLLEHLIRLIFAKANRCPERVLTAESTVLFTTFDEMLCAELSDGNPNLLIPAISEPFMDLLMDLLVHPDGPRLRDRISHGEVDIHGVPREVASFTICALFSCSMKPPNLADKISHQKLPILDEILDCASSYTSVFYPVASCRRLVHSLAPCLSDWSSMPRPTPQDLDHSPWETGPVEGESQERTRDKDLVLMVVRHSRCFSKDDEASITECVINPFLCMESLAHHLDSLQLQTLFRPRKELEIAGLLHRIAAECLKVNDQIRYLATTRFSQWQGKELRSRQRTNYQRFLNR
;
A
#
# COMPACT_ATOMS: atom_id res chain seq x y z
N MET A 1 -26.30 -67.87 6.03
CA MET A 1 -25.72 -67.10 7.14
C MET A 1 -24.23 -67.03 6.92
N SER A 2 -23.73 -65.92 6.38
CA SER A 2 -22.30 -65.59 6.39
C SER A 2 -22.14 -64.13 5.95
N SER A 3 -21.58 -63.37 6.87
CA SER A 3 -21.17 -61.96 6.91
C SER A 3 -20.69 -61.33 5.59
N GLU A 4 -21.22 -60.15 5.29
CA GLU A 4 -20.59 -59.12 4.45
C GLU A 4 -19.56 -58.34 5.30
N SER A 5 -18.36 -58.15 4.76
CA SER A 5 -17.33 -57.27 5.28
C SER A 5 -16.93 -56.29 4.18
N ASP A 6 -17.14 -55.00 4.46
CA ASP A 6 -16.79 -53.86 3.62
C ASP A 6 -15.27 -53.78 3.38
N GLU A 7 -14.86 -53.78 2.11
CA GLU A 7 -13.51 -53.36 1.68
C GLU A 7 -13.51 -51.84 1.42
N ALA A 8 -12.68 -51.13 2.18
CA ALA A 8 -12.40 -49.71 1.98
C ALA A 8 -11.57 -49.47 0.70
N PRO A 9 -11.81 -48.38 -0.06
CA PRO A 9 -11.03 -48.08 -1.24
C PRO A 9 -9.64 -47.56 -0.88
N SER A 10 -8.65 -48.12 -1.56
CA SER A 10 -7.22 -47.83 -1.50
C SER A 10 -6.88 -46.34 -1.65
N SER A 11 -6.09 -45.82 -0.72
CA SER A 11 -5.46 -44.50 -0.73
C SER A 11 -4.62 -44.27 -2.00
N PRO A 12 -4.72 -43.09 -2.66
CA PRO A 12 -3.79 -42.75 -3.73
C PRO A 12 -2.41 -42.44 -3.15
N LEU A 13 -1.38 -43.01 -3.80
CA LEU A 13 0.04 -42.85 -3.51
C LEU A 13 0.42 -41.38 -3.26
N ILE A 14 0.93 -41.14 -2.06
CA ILE A 14 1.63 -39.91 -1.67
C ILE A 14 2.88 -39.81 -2.54
N VAL A 15 2.90 -38.86 -3.47
CA VAL A 15 4.14 -38.34 -4.03
C VAL A 15 4.55 -37.19 -3.11
N ASP A 16 5.47 -37.47 -2.21
CA ASP A 16 6.16 -36.45 -1.43
C ASP A 16 6.89 -35.52 -2.41
N VAL A 17 6.30 -34.36 -2.71
CA VAL A 17 7.03 -33.25 -3.30
C VAL A 17 7.93 -32.71 -2.21
N GLU A 18 9.22 -32.99 -2.33
CA GLU A 18 10.29 -32.72 -1.37
C GLU A 18 10.21 -31.29 -0.78
N GLU A 19 10.26 -31.20 0.56
CA GLU A 19 10.17 -29.98 1.38
C GLU A 19 11.27 -28.92 1.11
N GLU A 20 12.29 -29.22 0.32
CA GLU A 20 13.52 -28.43 0.24
C GLU A 20 13.67 -27.54 -1.01
N ASP A 21 12.88 -27.71 -2.06
CA ASP A 21 13.26 -27.19 -3.38
C ASP A 21 12.72 -25.78 -3.70
N SER A 22 11.62 -25.33 -3.07
CA SER A 22 10.99 -24.04 -3.43
C SER A 22 11.81 -22.82 -3.02
N PHE A 23 12.64 -22.90 -1.98
CA PHE A 23 13.53 -21.80 -1.54
C PHE A 23 14.91 -21.84 -2.23
N LYS A 24 15.21 -22.92 -2.97
CA LYS A 24 16.49 -23.17 -3.66
C LYS A 24 16.44 -22.87 -5.16
N GLN A 25 15.31 -22.41 -5.69
CA GLN A 25 15.16 -22.06 -7.10
C GLN A 25 16.05 -20.87 -7.49
N LYS A 26 16.67 -20.97 -8.67
CA LYS A 26 17.53 -19.91 -9.23
C LYS A 26 16.75 -18.76 -9.86
N THR A 27 15.49 -19.00 -10.23
CA THR A 27 14.59 -18.03 -10.87
C THR A 27 13.16 -18.33 -10.46
N TYR A 28 12.36 -17.27 -10.28
CA TYR A 28 10.92 -17.35 -10.07
C TYR A 28 10.12 -16.80 -11.25
N LEU A 29 10.82 -16.50 -12.35
CA LEU A 29 10.20 -16.20 -13.63
C LEU A 29 9.71 -17.52 -14.25
N SER A 30 8.54 -17.49 -14.88
CA SER A 30 8.11 -18.62 -15.70
C SER A 30 9.11 -18.87 -16.83
N PRO A 31 9.23 -20.11 -17.35
CA PRO A 31 10.16 -20.42 -18.44
C PRO A 31 10.01 -19.50 -19.66
N LEU A 32 8.76 -19.12 -19.99
CA LEU A 32 8.46 -18.22 -21.10
C LEU A 32 8.93 -16.79 -20.84
N VAL A 33 8.67 -16.27 -19.64
CA VAL A 33 9.10 -14.90 -19.26
C VAL A 33 10.61 -14.83 -19.11
N HIS A 34 11.24 -15.82 -18.48
CA HIS A 34 12.70 -15.91 -18.38
C HIS A 34 13.33 -15.99 -19.78
N HIS A 35 12.76 -16.76 -20.71
CA HIS A 35 13.22 -16.80 -22.10
C HIS A 35 13.08 -15.43 -22.79
N LEU A 36 11.94 -14.77 -22.64
CA LEU A 36 11.69 -13.46 -23.24
C LEU A 36 12.67 -12.39 -22.74
N ILE A 37 12.88 -12.30 -21.42
CA ILE A 37 13.76 -11.30 -20.81
C ILE A 37 15.23 -11.64 -21.08
N SER A 38 15.67 -12.83 -20.70
CA SER A 38 17.10 -13.16 -20.61
C SER A 38 17.70 -13.70 -21.90
N LYS A 39 16.89 -14.24 -22.84
CA LYS A 39 17.38 -14.77 -24.12
C LYS A 39 17.02 -13.89 -25.31
N ILE A 40 15.74 -13.50 -25.43
CA ILE A 40 15.30 -12.67 -26.55
C ILE A 40 15.73 -11.22 -26.32
N GLY A 41 15.43 -10.66 -25.14
CA GLY A 41 15.75 -9.30 -24.74
C GLY A 41 17.24 -8.97 -24.65
N SER A 42 18.07 -9.99 -24.46
CA SER A 42 19.53 -9.85 -24.32
C SER A 42 20.32 -10.09 -25.60
N ARG A 43 19.66 -10.21 -26.77
CA ARG A 43 20.35 -10.40 -28.06
C ARG A 43 21.32 -9.25 -28.33
N THR A 44 22.46 -9.60 -28.92
CA THR A 44 23.58 -8.68 -29.21
C THR A 44 23.95 -8.64 -30.70
N SER A 45 23.36 -9.50 -31.54
CA SER A 45 23.69 -9.56 -32.97
C SER A 45 23.06 -8.40 -33.72
N ALA A 46 23.86 -7.40 -34.08
CA ALA A 46 23.49 -6.34 -35.00
C ALA A 46 23.59 -6.84 -36.45
N SER A 47 22.49 -6.75 -37.21
CA SER A 47 22.59 -6.37 -38.62
C SER A 47 22.98 -4.89 -38.70
N GLN A 48 23.53 -4.44 -39.82
CA GLN A 48 23.86 -3.03 -40.07
C GLN A 48 22.60 -2.14 -39.96
N ASN A 49 22.26 -1.69 -38.74
CA ASN A 49 21.09 -0.87 -38.47
C ASN A 49 21.52 0.58 -38.25
N GLU A 50 20.68 1.52 -38.66
CA GLU A 50 20.89 2.94 -38.40
C GLU A 50 20.81 3.24 -36.89
N PRO A 51 21.60 4.20 -36.37
CA PRO A 51 21.55 4.57 -34.96
C PRO A 51 20.16 5.08 -34.59
N CYS A 52 19.58 4.56 -33.50
CA CYS A 52 18.24 4.94 -33.03
C CYS A 52 18.26 6.15 -32.07
N LEU A 53 19.38 6.88 -32.01
CA LEU A 53 19.57 8.08 -31.19
C LEU A 53 19.92 9.27 -32.07
N LEU A 54 19.29 10.41 -31.78
CA LEU A 54 19.66 11.71 -32.30
C LEU A 54 20.99 12.18 -31.69
N GLN A 55 21.63 13.18 -32.30
CA GLN A 55 22.82 13.83 -31.73
C GLN A 55 22.58 14.42 -30.34
N SER A 56 21.33 14.72 -29.99
CA SER A 56 20.92 15.18 -28.67
C SER A 56 20.85 14.08 -27.61
N GLY A 57 21.09 12.82 -27.96
CA GLY A 57 20.92 11.66 -27.07
C GLY A 57 19.46 11.21 -26.90
N LEU A 58 18.50 11.88 -27.54
CA LEU A 58 17.08 11.48 -27.52
C LEU A 58 16.78 10.43 -28.60
N ILE A 59 15.66 9.70 -28.45
CA ILE A 59 15.25 8.68 -29.41
C ILE A 59 14.92 9.31 -30.77
N ASP A 60 15.51 8.76 -31.83
CA ASP A 60 15.05 8.98 -33.19
C ASP A 60 13.89 8.00 -33.48
N TRP A 61 12.67 8.54 -33.49
CA TRP A 61 11.46 7.74 -33.67
C TRP A 61 11.33 7.14 -35.08
N GLU A 62 11.88 7.80 -36.10
CA GLU A 62 11.82 7.31 -37.49
C GLU A 62 12.78 6.13 -37.68
N ALA A 63 14.01 6.28 -37.18
CA ALA A 63 15.00 5.20 -37.17
C ALA A 63 14.53 4.02 -36.30
N LEU A 64 14.04 4.28 -35.08
CA LEU A 64 13.54 3.23 -34.18
C LEU A 64 12.35 2.47 -34.81
N ASN A 65 11.45 3.18 -35.49
CA ASN A 65 10.34 2.54 -36.18
C ASN A 65 10.83 1.63 -37.30
N SER A 66 11.69 2.14 -38.19
CA SER A 66 12.21 1.41 -39.35
C SER A 66 13.00 0.16 -38.93
N ASN A 67 13.78 0.29 -37.86
CA ASN A 67 14.68 -0.76 -37.39
C ASN A 67 14.00 -1.80 -36.50
N ALA A 68 13.02 -1.42 -35.67
CA ALA A 68 12.52 -2.30 -34.61
C ALA A 68 10.99 -2.42 -34.48
N LEU A 69 10.22 -1.36 -34.77
CA LEU A 69 8.76 -1.37 -34.51
C LEU A 69 7.93 -1.77 -35.74
N GLN A 70 8.26 -1.24 -36.93
CA GLN A 70 7.60 -1.54 -38.21
C GLN A 70 6.05 -1.43 -38.14
N HIS A 71 5.32 -2.25 -38.93
CA HIS A 71 3.85 -2.27 -39.00
C HIS A 71 3.15 -2.81 -37.73
N ASP A 72 3.89 -3.18 -36.67
CA ASP A 72 3.27 -3.69 -35.44
C ASP A 72 2.48 -2.62 -34.69
N ILE A 73 2.53 -1.37 -35.12
CA ILE A 73 1.82 -0.24 -34.50
C ILE A 73 0.36 -0.17 -34.96
N ASP A 74 0.05 -0.70 -36.15
CA ASP A 74 -1.22 -0.45 -36.87
C ASP A 74 -2.44 -1.19 -36.28
N SER A 75 -2.25 -2.21 -35.43
CA SER A 75 -3.35 -2.88 -34.71
C SER A 75 -3.24 -2.65 -33.20
N TRP A 76 -4.04 -1.74 -32.63
CA TRP A 76 -4.04 -1.53 -31.18
C TRP A 76 -4.71 -2.68 -30.40
N ASP A 77 -5.46 -3.53 -31.13
CA ASP A 77 -6.29 -4.60 -30.63
C ASP A 77 -5.78 -5.99 -31.07
N THR A 78 -5.62 -6.87 -30.08
CA THR A 78 -5.50 -8.34 -30.15
C THR A 78 -4.18 -8.99 -30.60
N LYS A 79 -3.63 -9.82 -29.68
CA LYS A 79 -2.58 -10.84 -29.87
C LYS A 79 -1.34 -10.41 -30.68
N LYS A 80 -0.66 -9.35 -30.23
CA LYS A 80 0.68 -9.03 -30.75
C LYS A 80 1.71 -10.06 -30.31
N ASP A 81 2.58 -10.44 -31.23
CA ASP A 81 3.76 -11.24 -30.94
C ASP A 81 4.85 -10.37 -30.31
N PHE A 82 4.70 -10.08 -29.02
CA PHE A 82 5.68 -9.31 -28.26
C PHE A 82 7.07 -9.96 -28.25
N ASN A 83 7.18 -11.28 -28.46
CA ASN A 83 8.49 -11.94 -28.52
C ASN A 83 9.31 -11.41 -29.70
N ASN A 84 8.70 -11.27 -30.87
CA ASN A 84 9.36 -10.72 -32.04
C ASN A 84 9.79 -9.26 -31.80
N VAL A 85 8.87 -8.43 -31.30
CA VAL A 85 9.12 -7.01 -31.03
C VAL A 85 10.25 -6.82 -30.02
N VAL A 86 10.25 -7.57 -28.90
CA VAL A 86 11.33 -7.54 -27.91
C VAL A 86 12.66 -7.95 -28.53
N GLY A 87 12.66 -8.97 -29.39
CA GLY A 87 13.86 -9.42 -30.10
C GLY A 87 14.46 -8.35 -31.02
N ARG A 88 13.62 -7.56 -31.70
CA ARG A 88 14.08 -6.45 -32.54
C ARG A 88 14.49 -5.22 -31.74
N LEU A 89 13.82 -4.94 -30.62
CA LEU A 89 14.20 -3.87 -29.69
C LEU A 89 15.46 -4.16 -28.89
N ALA A 90 15.91 -5.41 -28.81
CA ALA A 90 17.10 -5.79 -28.04
C ALA A 90 18.37 -5.02 -28.45
N VAL A 91 18.54 -4.76 -29.76
CA VAL A 91 19.70 -4.02 -30.30
C VAL A 91 19.59 -2.51 -30.02
N PRO A 92 18.50 -1.80 -30.37
CA PRO A 92 18.33 -0.40 -29.96
C PRO A 92 18.48 -0.17 -28.46
N CYS A 93 17.95 -1.06 -27.62
CA CYS A 93 18.12 -0.98 -26.17
C CYS A 93 19.61 -1.12 -25.77
N LEU A 94 20.38 -1.97 -26.45
CA LEU A 94 21.81 -2.11 -26.21
C LEU A 94 22.57 -0.84 -26.61
N ASP A 95 22.33 -0.31 -27.79
CA ASP A 95 23.00 0.90 -28.28
C ASP A 95 22.73 2.09 -27.34
N ILE A 96 21.48 2.23 -26.89
CA ILE A 96 21.07 3.25 -25.91
C ILE A 96 21.76 3.01 -24.57
N HIS A 97 21.87 1.76 -24.14
CA HIS A 97 22.58 1.42 -22.91
C HIS A 97 24.06 1.78 -23.00
N GLU A 98 24.74 1.43 -24.09
CA GLU A 98 26.15 1.77 -24.30
C GLU A 98 26.37 3.29 -24.33
N HIS A 99 25.49 4.04 -25.01
CA HIS A 99 25.51 5.50 -25.00
C HIS A 99 25.37 6.07 -23.59
N VAL A 100 24.32 5.66 -22.85
CA VAL A 100 24.07 6.14 -21.49
C VAL A 100 25.24 5.79 -20.57
N MET A 101 25.76 4.56 -20.67
CA MET A 101 26.88 4.10 -19.85
C MET A 101 28.22 4.74 -20.24
N ALA A 102 28.33 5.44 -21.37
CA ALA A 102 29.51 6.23 -21.71
C ALA A 102 29.50 7.62 -21.01
N LEU A 103 28.34 8.12 -20.60
CA LEU A 103 28.19 9.44 -19.98
C LEU A 103 28.68 9.46 -18.52
N SER A 104 29.18 10.60 -18.06
CA SER A 104 29.29 10.88 -16.62
C SER A 104 27.93 11.29 -16.03
N LEU A 105 27.81 11.35 -14.71
CA LEU A 105 26.60 11.88 -14.07
C LEU A 105 26.32 13.33 -14.49
N SER A 106 27.35 14.16 -14.59
CA SER A 106 27.22 15.56 -15.04
C SER A 106 26.74 15.64 -16.49
N ASP A 107 27.28 14.82 -17.38
CA ASP A 107 26.87 14.82 -18.79
C ASP A 107 25.43 14.32 -18.94
N LEU A 108 25.03 13.32 -18.15
CA LEU A 108 23.66 12.81 -18.11
C LEU A 108 22.69 13.89 -17.62
N GLU A 109 23.05 14.62 -16.56
CA GLU A 109 22.26 15.73 -16.04
C GLU A 109 22.08 16.84 -17.08
N GLU A 110 23.17 17.27 -17.72
CA GLU A 110 23.13 18.28 -18.78
C GLU A 110 22.27 17.84 -19.97
N THR A 111 22.37 16.57 -20.36
CA THR A 111 21.68 16.02 -21.52
C THR A 111 20.19 15.81 -21.25
N TYR A 112 19.82 15.22 -20.11
CA TYR A 112 18.47 14.68 -19.89
C TYR A 112 17.65 15.43 -18.82
N SER A 113 18.26 16.13 -17.85
CA SER A 113 17.53 16.69 -16.69
C SER A 113 16.41 17.64 -17.10
N LYS A 114 16.66 18.52 -18.09
CA LYS A 114 15.64 19.42 -18.66
C LYS A 114 14.42 18.66 -19.17
N TRP A 115 14.65 17.52 -19.81
CA TRP A 115 13.61 16.70 -20.43
C TRP A 115 12.92 15.75 -19.46
N LEU A 116 13.38 15.65 -18.22
CA LEU A 116 12.76 14.83 -17.17
C LEU A 116 11.86 15.65 -16.22
N GLN A 117 11.92 16.98 -16.28
CA GLN A 117 11.16 17.86 -15.38
C GLN A 117 9.65 17.64 -15.40
N TRP A 118 9.09 17.21 -16.53
CA TRP A 118 7.65 16.94 -16.67
C TRP A 118 7.15 15.82 -15.75
N THR A 119 8.05 14.98 -15.22
CA THR A 119 7.70 13.91 -14.28
C THR A 119 7.43 14.41 -12.87
N GLY A 120 7.78 15.67 -12.57
CA GLY A 120 7.75 16.23 -11.21
C GLY A 120 8.88 15.73 -10.29
N CYS A 121 9.57 14.65 -10.66
CA CYS A 121 10.65 14.05 -9.86
C CYS A 121 11.85 13.60 -10.72
N PRO A 122 12.50 14.51 -11.47
CA PRO A 122 13.59 14.17 -12.39
C PRO A 122 14.79 13.49 -11.70
N GLY A 123 15.06 13.82 -10.44
CA GLY A 123 16.16 13.24 -9.65
C GLY A 123 16.12 11.72 -9.54
N VAL A 124 14.94 11.11 -9.60
CA VAL A 124 14.75 9.66 -9.55
C VAL A 124 15.43 8.93 -10.70
N PHE A 125 15.39 9.52 -11.89
CA PHE A 125 16.02 8.92 -13.06
C PHE A 125 17.54 9.05 -13.01
N LEU A 126 18.05 10.13 -12.40
CA LEU A 126 19.48 10.33 -12.17
C LEU A 126 20.01 9.34 -11.12
N GLU A 127 19.28 9.14 -10.02
CA GLU A 127 19.58 8.10 -9.05
C GLU A 127 19.50 6.70 -9.69
N GLY A 128 18.47 6.47 -10.51
CA GLY A 128 18.32 5.25 -11.30
C GLY A 128 19.51 4.98 -12.21
N PHE A 129 20.16 6.01 -12.75
CA PHE A 129 21.40 5.88 -13.53
C PHE A 129 22.61 5.57 -12.65
N GLN A 130 22.75 6.21 -11.49
CA GLN A 130 23.84 5.94 -10.54
C GLN A 130 23.86 4.46 -10.14
N LEU A 131 22.68 3.89 -9.85
CA LEU A 131 22.53 2.46 -9.57
C LEU A 131 23.05 1.54 -10.69
N LEU A 132 22.93 1.97 -11.95
CA LEU A 132 23.48 1.21 -13.09
C LEU A 132 25.00 1.37 -13.19
N LYS A 133 25.52 2.56 -12.89
CA LYS A 133 26.96 2.87 -12.92
C LYS A 133 27.76 2.14 -11.86
N GLU A 134 27.16 1.84 -10.72
CA GLU A 134 27.77 1.01 -9.67
C GLU A 134 28.07 -0.41 -10.16
N GLY A 135 27.38 -0.90 -11.20
CA GLY A 135 27.58 -2.23 -11.77
C GLY A 135 27.05 -3.38 -10.90
N ASP A 136 26.28 -3.04 -9.86
CA ASP A 136 25.67 -4.02 -8.95
C ASP A 136 24.49 -4.75 -9.64
N LEU A 137 24.38 -6.07 -9.40
CA LEU A 137 23.33 -6.92 -9.99
C LEU A 137 21.90 -6.54 -9.57
N ARG A 138 21.75 -5.81 -8.45
CA ARG A 138 20.48 -5.31 -7.91
C ARG A 138 20.06 -3.99 -8.57
N GLY A 139 21.04 -3.23 -9.06
CA GLY A 139 20.86 -1.89 -9.61
C GLY A 139 19.75 -1.77 -10.65
N PRO A 140 19.70 -2.65 -11.69
CA PRO A 140 18.64 -2.60 -12.70
C PRO A 140 17.22 -2.75 -12.14
N SER A 141 17.03 -3.71 -11.22
CA SER A 141 15.75 -3.99 -10.59
C SER A 141 15.29 -2.83 -9.71
N ILE A 142 16.19 -2.28 -8.88
CA ILE A 142 15.88 -1.14 -8.02
C ILE A 142 15.59 0.10 -8.88
N SER A 143 16.44 0.38 -9.87
CA SER A 143 16.25 1.49 -10.82
C SER A 143 14.87 1.43 -11.48
N LEU A 144 14.45 0.25 -11.96
CA LEU A 144 13.13 0.08 -12.58
C LEU A 144 11.98 0.18 -11.57
N LEU A 145 12.11 -0.35 -10.35
CA LEU A 145 11.06 -0.17 -9.32
C LEU A 145 10.73 1.31 -9.11
N VAL A 146 11.76 2.16 -8.98
CA VAL A 146 11.56 3.60 -8.72
C VAL A 146 11.10 4.35 -9.97
N THR A 147 11.80 4.17 -11.09
CA THR A 147 11.51 4.93 -12.32
C THR A 147 10.16 4.57 -12.94
N THR A 148 9.74 3.30 -12.88
CA THR A 148 8.42 2.90 -13.41
C THR A 148 7.27 3.48 -12.58
N SER A 149 7.42 3.57 -11.26
CA SER A 149 6.40 4.15 -10.36
C SER A 149 6.22 5.65 -10.59
N VAL A 150 7.33 6.38 -10.73
CA VAL A 150 7.30 7.82 -11.06
C VAL A 150 6.73 8.06 -12.45
N LEU A 151 7.14 7.26 -13.45
CA LEU A 151 6.64 7.39 -14.81
C LEU A 151 5.13 7.10 -14.89
N GLU A 152 4.65 6.06 -14.22
CA GLU A 152 3.22 5.73 -14.14
C GLU A 152 2.40 6.91 -13.59
N LYS A 153 2.89 7.55 -12.52
CA LYS A 153 2.27 8.77 -12.00
C LYS A 153 2.29 9.92 -13.02
N ALA A 154 3.45 10.19 -13.61
CA ALA A 154 3.63 11.29 -14.55
C ALA A 154 2.76 11.16 -15.81
N LEU A 155 2.59 9.94 -16.32
CA LEU A 155 1.69 9.66 -17.45
C LEU A 155 0.24 9.97 -17.09
N GLY A 156 -0.21 9.61 -15.88
CA GLY A 156 -1.54 9.97 -15.39
C GLY A 156 -1.72 11.48 -15.21
N ASP A 157 -0.67 12.18 -14.75
CA ASP A 157 -0.68 13.65 -14.61
C ASP A 157 -0.85 14.35 -15.97
N VAL A 158 -0.14 13.87 -17.01
CA VAL A 158 -0.33 14.36 -18.39
C VAL A 158 -1.72 14.03 -18.92
N TYR A 159 -2.26 12.84 -18.63
CA TYR A 159 -3.62 12.46 -19.03
C TYR A 159 -4.67 13.44 -18.48
N LEU A 160 -4.52 13.90 -17.23
CA LEU A 160 -5.45 14.83 -16.60
C LEU A 160 -5.57 16.18 -17.34
N MET A 161 -4.61 16.55 -18.18
CA MET A 161 -4.71 17.72 -19.06
C MET A 161 -5.90 17.63 -20.03
N LYS A 162 -6.43 16.44 -20.30
CA LYS A 162 -7.64 16.24 -21.11
C LYS A 162 -8.95 16.44 -20.33
N ASN A 163 -8.90 16.75 -19.03
CA ASN A 163 -10.06 16.91 -18.15
C ASN A 163 -10.98 15.67 -18.13
N LYS A 164 -10.39 14.47 -18.18
CA LYS A 164 -11.09 13.19 -18.12
C LYS A 164 -10.62 12.39 -16.89
N PRO A 165 -11.47 11.49 -16.34
CA PRO A 165 -11.02 10.58 -15.30
C PRO A 165 -9.91 9.67 -15.85
N CYS A 166 -8.78 9.64 -15.15
CA CYS A 166 -7.64 8.79 -15.51
C CYS A 166 -8.02 7.31 -15.30
N PRO A 167 -7.75 6.42 -16.27
CA PRO A 167 -7.83 4.98 -16.06
C PRO A 167 -7.02 4.55 -14.83
N SER A 168 -7.53 3.58 -14.08
CA SER A 168 -6.90 3.09 -12.85
C SER A 168 -5.74 2.13 -13.11
N LEU A 169 -5.72 1.43 -14.25
CA LEU A 169 -4.66 0.49 -14.61
C LEU A 169 -3.74 1.11 -15.66
N LEU A 170 -2.43 1.01 -15.43
CA LEU A 170 -1.41 1.50 -16.38
C LEU A 170 -1.60 0.92 -17.80
N LYS A 171 -1.88 -0.39 -17.91
CA LYS A 171 -2.11 -1.02 -19.22
C LYS A 171 -3.26 -0.38 -20.00
N ASP A 172 -4.29 0.10 -19.30
CA ASP A 172 -5.46 0.73 -19.89
C ASP A 172 -5.15 2.20 -20.22
N LEU A 173 -4.37 2.88 -19.38
CA LEU A 173 -3.86 4.23 -19.65
C LEU A 173 -3.02 4.28 -20.94
N LEU A 174 -2.14 3.29 -21.13
CA LEU A 174 -1.22 3.22 -22.28
C LEU A 174 -1.91 2.93 -23.62
N ILE A 175 -3.19 2.53 -23.62
CA ILE A 175 -3.98 2.33 -24.84
C ILE A 175 -4.92 3.49 -25.17
N THR A 176 -4.90 4.57 -24.37
CA THR A 176 -5.81 5.71 -24.58
C THR A 176 -5.37 6.60 -25.75
N GLN A 177 -6.36 7.10 -26.50
CA GLN A 177 -6.11 8.09 -27.58
C GLN A 177 -5.66 9.43 -27.01
N GLU A 178 -6.07 9.74 -25.78
CA GLU A 178 -5.70 10.92 -25.02
C GLU A 178 -4.18 11.02 -24.85
N LEU A 179 -3.54 9.97 -24.31
CA LEU A 179 -2.09 9.92 -24.20
C LEU A 179 -1.42 9.89 -25.59
N GLN A 180 -2.01 9.15 -26.53
CA GLN A 180 -1.47 9.01 -27.89
C GLN A 180 -1.39 10.36 -28.60
N SER A 181 -2.33 11.28 -28.33
CA SER A 181 -2.30 12.62 -28.88
C SER A 181 -1.11 13.47 -28.40
N PHE A 182 -0.48 13.10 -27.27
CA PHE A 182 0.70 13.80 -26.74
C PHE A 182 2.01 13.09 -27.14
N PHE A 183 2.04 11.76 -27.02
CA PHE A 183 3.28 10.98 -27.13
C PHE A 183 3.39 10.17 -28.43
N GLY A 184 2.38 10.24 -29.30
CA GLY A 184 2.33 9.44 -30.52
C GLY A 184 2.21 7.93 -30.26
N CYS A 185 2.04 7.18 -31.35
CA CYS A 185 1.85 5.73 -31.26
C CYS A 185 3.16 4.96 -30.95
N HIS A 186 4.29 5.40 -31.49
CA HIS A 186 5.59 4.73 -31.32
C HIS A 186 6.03 4.70 -29.86
N ALA A 187 6.00 5.85 -29.17
CA ALA A 187 6.45 5.95 -27.78
C ALA A 187 5.57 5.15 -26.82
N LEU A 188 4.24 5.25 -26.97
CA LEU A 188 3.31 4.45 -26.19
C LEU A 188 3.45 2.96 -26.46
N PHE A 189 3.75 2.57 -27.69
CA PHE A 189 4.00 1.18 -28.01
C PHE A 189 5.26 0.65 -27.30
N CYS A 190 6.36 1.41 -27.27
CA CYS A 190 7.54 1.08 -26.46
C CYS A 190 7.21 0.92 -24.97
N LEU A 191 6.41 1.84 -24.40
CA LEU A 191 5.95 1.72 -23.01
C LEU A 191 5.11 0.45 -22.78
N ARG A 192 4.23 0.09 -23.72
CA ARG A 192 3.45 -1.16 -23.67
C ARG A 192 4.34 -2.41 -23.72
N VAL A 193 5.40 -2.38 -24.52
CA VAL A 193 6.37 -3.49 -24.57
C VAL A 193 7.06 -3.64 -23.21
N LEU A 194 7.48 -2.54 -22.56
CA LEU A 194 8.20 -2.57 -21.28
C LEU A 194 7.30 -2.88 -20.07
N MET A 195 6.11 -2.26 -19.98
CA MET A 195 5.29 -2.19 -18.75
C MET A 195 3.81 -2.49 -18.98
N GLY A 196 3.44 -2.95 -20.18
CA GLY A 196 2.05 -3.18 -20.57
C GLY A 196 1.47 -4.52 -20.09
N PRO A 197 0.80 -5.29 -20.97
CA PRO A 197 0.11 -6.52 -20.56
C PRO A 197 1.09 -7.64 -20.20
N PRO A 198 0.64 -8.71 -19.49
CA PRO A 198 1.48 -9.87 -19.17
C PRO A 198 2.11 -10.61 -20.36
N THR A 199 1.59 -10.40 -21.57
CA THR A 199 2.18 -10.92 -22.82
C THR A 199 3.43 -10.16 -23.27
N SER A 200 3.69 -8.95 -22.75
CA SER A 200 4.89 -8.16 -23.02
C SER A 200 5.97 -8.41 -21.96
N LEU A 201 7.04 -7.60 -21.92
CA LEU A 201 8.06 -7.73 -20.86
C LEU A 201 7.46 -7.51 -19.47
N ASN A 202 6.46 -6.62 -19.37
CA ASN A 202 5.73 -6.33 -18.13
C ASN A 202 6.64 -6.16 -16.89
N LEU A 203 7.78 -5.48 -17.06
CA LEU A 203 8.86 -5.38 -16.08
C LEU A 203 8.37 -4.78 -14.77
N ARG A 204 7.48 -3.78 -14.84
CA ARG A 204 6.84 -3.15 -13.68
C ARG A 204 6.20 -4.20 -12.78
N ASN A 205 5.34 -5.05 -13.31
CA ASN A 205 4.63 -6.04 -12.49
C ASN A 205 5.55 -7.19 -12.06
N ILE A 206 6.45 -7.66 -12.94
CA ILE A 206 7.42 -8.70 -12.59
C ILE A 206 8.25 -8.32 -11.36
N LEU A 207 8.73 -7.07 -11.33
CA LEU A 207 9.52 -6.54 -10.23
C LEU A 207 8.66 -6.30 -8.97
N TRP A 208 7.53 -5.60 -9.10
CA TRP A 208 6.68 -5.28 -7.94
C TRP A 208 6.08 -6.50 -7.26
N HIS A 209 5.89 -7.60 -8.00
CA HIS A 209 5.43 -8.87 -7.45
C HIS A 209 6.57 -9.79 -6.98
N GLY A 210 7.84 -9.37 -7.06
CA GLY A 210 8.97 -10.12 -6.54
C GLY A 210 9.26 -11.43 -7.28
N PHE A 211 9.09 -11.46 -8.61
CA PHE A 211 9.42 -12.66 -9.41
C PHE A 211 10.87 -12.65 -9.91
N ALA A 212 11.48 -11.48 -10.08
CA ALA A 212 12.83 -11.36 -10.62
C ALA A 212 13.88 -11.29 -9.51
N SER A 213 14.85 -12.20 -9.57
CA SER A 213 16.05 -12.17 -8.74
C SER A 213 17.06 -11.13 -9.29
N PRO A 214 18.01 -10.66 -8.45
CA PRO A 214 19.12 -9.82 -8.90
C PRO A 214 19.87 -10.42 -10.08
N GLY A 215 20.17 -9.58 -11.08
CA GLY A 215 20.85 -9.98 -12.31
C GLY A 215 19.97 -10.63 -13.39
N GLU A 216 18.70 -10.98 -13.10
CA GLU A 216 17.81 -11.54 -14.12
C GLU A 216 17.28 -10.48 -15.11
N ILE A 217 17.21 -9.21 -14.67
CA ILE A 217 16.74 -8.09 -15.49
C ILE A 217 17.94 -7.37 -16.15
N PRO A 218 18.01 -7.33 -17.49
CA PRO A 218 19.07 -6.61 -18.21
C PRO A 218 19.08 -5.11 -17.92
N SER A 219 20.25 -4.56 -17.58
CA SER A 219 20.47 -3.12 -17.32
C SER A 219 20.04 -2.21 -18.46
N ARG A 220 20.03 -2.73 -19.69
CA ARG A 220 19.62 -1.99 -20.89
C ARG A 220 18.17 -1.52 -20.83
N TYR A 221 17.29 -2.21 -20.10
CA TYR A 221 15.91 -1.78 -19.94
C TYR A 221 15.78 -0.53 -19.07
N SER A 222 16.61 -0.42 -18.02
CA SER A 222 16.67 0.79 -17.19
C SER A 222 17.20 1.99 -17.97
N SER A 223 18.28 1.81 -18.75
CA SER A 223 18.80 2.87 -19.63
C SER A 223 17.80 3.28 -20.71
N PHE A 224 17.13 2.30 -21.34
CA PHE A 224 16.11 2.57 -22.34
C PHE A 224 14.93 3.33 -21.74
N LEU A 225 14.45 2.96 -20.54
CA LEU A 225 13.36 3.66 -19.88
C LEU A 225 13.72 5.11 -19.52
N LEU A 226 14.96 5.37 -19.09
CA LEU A 226 15.46 6.73 -18.82
C LEU A 226 15.39 7.60 -20.08
N VAL A 227 15.99 7.13 -21.18
CA VAL A 227 16.04 7.89 -22.44
C VAL A 227 14.65 8.01 -23.07
N LEU A 228 13.82 6.97 -22.97
CA LEU A 228 12.42 7.00 -23.36
C LEU A 228 11.66 8.09 -22.61
N THR A 229 11.81 8.15 -21.28
CA THR A 229 11.13 9.16 -20.44
C THR A 229 11.57 10.58 -20.78
N ALA A 230 12.86 10.79 -21.02
CA ALA A 230 13.37 12.08 -21.48
C ALA A 230 12.80 12.43 -22.88
N SER A 231 12.75 11.47 -23.80
CA SER A 231 12.20 11.67 -25.14
C SER A 231 10.72 12.04 -25.10
N LEU A 232 9.92 11.46 -24.19
CA LEU A 232 8.54 11.88 -23.95
C LEU A 232 8.45 13.34 -23.51
N GLY A 233 9.36 13.79 -22.63
CA GLY A 233 9.43 15.18 -22.20
C GLY A 233 9.77 16.15 -23.33
N TYR A 234 10.65 15.74 -24.25
CA TYR A 234 10.90 16.50 -25.47
C TYR A 234 9.65 16.59 -26.36
N MET A 235 8.88 15.51 -26.51
CA MET A 235 7.63 15.54 -27.28
C MET A 235 6.60 16.53 -26.70
N LEU A 236 6.44 16.55 -25.37
CA LEU A 236 5.59 17.56 -24.70
C LEU A 236 6.08 18.98 -24.98
N HIS A 237 7.39 19.20 -24.92
CA HIS A 237 7.99 20.49 -25.22
C HIS A 237 7.73 20.92 -26.68
N SER A 238 7.84 20.01 -27.64
CA SER A 238 7.53 20.27 -29.05
C SER A 238 6.05 20.62 -29.29
N LEU A 239 5.16 20.18 -28.40
CA LEU A 239 3.75 20.59 -28.39
C LEU A 239 3.50 21.90 -27.64
N GLY A 240 4.54 22.58 -27.14
CA GLY A 240 4.43 23.80 -26.35
C GLY A 240 3.95 23.58 -24.91
N ILE A 241 3.99 22.34 -24.41
CA ILE A 241 3.59 22.01 -23.04
C ILE A 241 4.80 22.17 -22.12
N HIS A 242 4.67 23.07 -21.15
CA HIS A 242 5.69 23.29 -20.12
C HIS A 242 5.42 22.43 -18.89
N PRO A 243 6.45 21.93 -18.18
CA PRO A 243 6.27 21.13 -16.96
C PRO A 243 5.35 21.75 -15.92
N SER A 244 5.43 23.08 -15.72
CA SER A 244 4.56 23.82 -14.78
C SER A 244 3.07 23.84 -15.15
N SER A 245 2.73 23.47 -16.39
CA SER A 245 1.33 23.38 -16.86
C SER A 245 0.71 22.01 -16.65
N ILE A 246 1.52 21.00 -16.28
CA ILE A 246 1.06 19.63 -16.06
C ILE A 246 0.47 19.55 -14.65
N PRO A 247 -0.78 19.11 -14.48
CA PRO A 247 -1.39 18.98 -13.17
C PRO A 247 -0.77 17.80 -12.43
N HIS A 248 -0.07 18.06 -11.32
CA HIS A 248 0.48 17.02 -10.48
C HIS A 248 -0.49 16.60 -9.37
N ARG A 249 -0.82 15.31 -9.34
CA ARG A 249 -1.66 14.75 -8.27
C ARG A 249 -0.98 14.86 -6.90
N THR A 250 -1.76 15.26 -5.91
CA THR A 250 -1.33 15.37 -4.50
C THR A 250 -0.76 14.05 -4.02
N GLN A 251 0.41 14.11 -3.38
CA GLN A 251 1.04 12.94 -2.78
C GLN A 251 0.38 12.57 -1.46
N ILE A 252 0.45 11.28 -1.13
CA ILE A 252 0.00 10.74 0.14
C ILE A 252 1.10 10.95 1.17
N ASP A 253 0.71 11.61 2.25
CA ASP A 253 1.55 11.74 3.43
C ASP A 253 1.34 10.55 4.36
N PHE A 254 2.40 9.79 4.60
CA PHE A 254 2.40 8.67 5.54
C PHE A 254 2.56 9.12 7.00
N GLN A 255 2.91 10.38 7.27
CA GLN A 255 3.03 10.92 8.62
C GLN A 255 1.73 10.77 9.42
N LYS A 256 0.57 10.81 8.75
CA LYS A 256 -0.74 10.61 9.38
C LYS A 256 -0.91 9.21 10.01
N HIS A 257 -0.15 8.20 9.57
CA HIS A 257 -0.21 6.84 10.11
C HIS A 257 0.74 6.61 11.28
N VAL A 258 1.79 7.43 11.41
CA VAL A 258 2.83 7.30 12.45
C VAL A 258 2.23 7.17 13.86
N PRO A 259 1.26 7.99 14.29
CA PRO A 259 0.69 7.87 15.65
C PRO A 259 0.06 6.51 15.96
N LEU A 260 -0.46 5.81 14.95
CA LEU A 260 -1.12 4.50 15.10
C LEU A 260 -0.13 3.33 15.01
N LEU A 261 0.96 3.52 14.27
CA LEU A 261 2.04 2.54 14.13
C LEU A 261 3.07 2.62 15.26
N HIS A 262 3.19 3.79 15.89
CA HIS A 262 4.14 4.03 16.96
C HIS A 262 3.94 3.04 18.13
N ASN A 263 5.05 2.50 18.65
CA ASN A 263 5.08 1.50 19.73
C ASN A 263 4.35 0.18 19.43
N LYS A 264 3.97 -0.11 18.18
CA LYS A 264 3.47 -1.44 17.80
C LYS A 264 4.57 -2.46 17.61
N PHE A 265 5.75 -1.99 17.24
CA PHE A 265 6.96 -2.79 17.07
C PHE A 265 8.17 -1.99 17.57
N PRO A 266 9.28 -2.67 17.89
CA PRO A 266 10.51 -2.01 18.28
C PRO A 266 11.05 -1.08 17.18
N VAL A 267 11.70 -0.01 17.61
CA VAL A 267 12.52 0.81 16.71
C VAL A 267 13.78 0.03 16.37
N LEU A 268 14.01 -0.21 15.09
CA LEU A 268 15.18 -0.95 14.63
C LEU A 268 16.40 -0.04 14.60
N LEU A 269 17.44 -0.43 15.32
CA LEU A 269 18.77 0.19 15.34
C LEU A 269 19.70 -0.58 14.38
N PRO A 270 20.86 -0.01 13.97
CA PRO A 270 21.80 -0.71 13.09
C PRO A 270 22.22 -2.10 13.60
N ASP A 271 22.48 -2.25 14.90
CA ASP A 271 22.82 -3.55 15.50
C ASP A 271 21.69 -4.58 15.40
N HIS A 272 20.43 -4.12 15.41
CA HIS A 272 19.27 -4.96 15.17
C HIS A 272 19.27 -5.46 13.72
N LEU A 273 19.52 -4.60 12.74
CA LEU A 273 19.55 -4.97 11.32
C LEU A 273 20.67 -5.96 11.00
N ASN A 274 21.84 -5.80 11.64
CA ASN A 274 22.94 -6.75 11.55
C ASN A 274 22.54 -8.14 12.07
N THR A 275 21.83 -8.18 13.21
CA THR A 275 21.29 -9.42 13.77
C THR A 275 20.27 -10.05 12.82
N LEU A 276 19.27 -9.27 12.38
CA LEU A 276 18.23 -9.73 11.47
C LEU A 276 18.78 -10.24 10.14
N SER A 277 19.82 -9.61 9.60
CA SER A 277 20.47 -10.05 8.35
C SER A 277 21.16 -11.40 8.49
N LYS A 278 21.76 -11.70 9.65
CA LYS A 278 22.29 -13.04 9.93
C LYS A 278 21.18 -14.08 9.92
N GLU A 279 20.05 -13.77 10.55
CA GLU A 279 18.90 -14.69 10.60
C GLU A 279 18.32 -14.98 9.21
N VAL A 280 18.23 -13.96 8.35
CA VAL A 280 17.81 -14.14 6.95
C VAL A 280 18.69 -15.16 6.23
N CYS A 281 20.01 -15.04 6.38
CA CYS A 281 20.99 -15.92 5.74
C CYS A 281 20.99 -17.33 6.36
N GLU A 282 21.03 -17.44 7.68
CA GLU A 282 21.22 -18.71 8.39
C GLU A 282 19.96 -19.57 8.41
N ARG A 283 18.78 -18.94 8.47
CA ARG A 283 17.49 -19.66 8.58
C ARG A 283 16.73 -19.76 7.26
N GLY A 284 17.19 -19.10 6.20
CA GLY A 284 16.50 -19.10 4.90
C GLY A 284 15.10 -18.49 4.99
N LEU A 285 14.96 -17.38 5.73
CA LEU A 285 13.66 -16.71 5.94
C LEU A 285 13.05 -16.16 4.66
N ILE A 286 13.92 -15.80 3.72
CA ILE A 286 13.57 -15.49 2.33
C ILE A 286 14.42 -16.37 1.41
N CYS A 287 14.03 -16.46 0.15
CA CYS A 287 14.76 -17.24 -0.84
C CYS A 287 16.20 -16.77 -0.99
N GLN A 288 17.11 -17.72 -1.19
CA GLN A 288 18.55 -17.45 -1.27
C GLN A 288 18.90 -16.42 -2.36
N SER A 289 18.18 -16.45 -3.49
CA SER A 289 18.39 -15.50 -4.59
C SER A 289 18.03 -14.05 -4.23
N HIS A 290 17.23 -13.83 -3.18
CA HIS A 290 16.74 -12.52 -2.76
C HIS A 290 17.48 -11.95 -1.54
N VAL A 291 18.40 -12.70 -0.93
CA VAL A 291 19.15 -12.27 0.26
C VAL A 291 19.90 -10.95 0.01
N SER A 292 20.51 -10.78 -1.16
CA SER A 292 21.22 -9.52 -1.48
C SER A 292 20.29 -8.31 -1.66
N MET A 293 19.02 -8.54 -2.03
CA MET A 293 18.00 -7.47 -2.03
C MET A 293 17.64 -7.07 -0.59
N TRP A 294 17.50 -8.05 0.31
CA TRP A 294 17.31 -7.76 1.73
C TRP A 294 18.45 -6.92 2.30
N GLU A 295 19.71 -7.30 2.03
CA GLU A 295 20.89 -6.53 2.48
C GLU A 295 20.85 -5.09 1.97
N GLN A 296 20.42 -4.88 0.72
CA GLN A 296 20.26 -3.54 0.17
C GLN A 296 19.14 -2.75 0.85
N ALA A 297 18.01 -3.40 1.18
CA ALA A 297 16.93 -2.78 1.93
C ALA A 297 17.36 -2.38 3.34
N ALA A 298 18.12 -3.23 4.03
CA ALA A 298 18.68 -2.94 5.34
C ALA A 298 19.66 -1.76 5.27
N HIS A 299 20.54 -1.74 4.27
CA HIS A 299 21.44 -0.61 4.04
C HIS A 299 20.68 0.70 3.81
N TYR A 300 19.62 0.70 2.98
CA TYR A 300 18.80 1.88 2.77
C TYR A 300 18.07 2.34 4.03
N TYR A 301 17.67 1.42 4.91
CA TYR A 301 17.14 1.81 6.21
C TYR A 301 18.20 2.53 7.05
N GLU A 302 19.44 2.02 7.10
CA GLU A 302 20.53 2.61 7.89
C GLU A 302 20.89 4.03 7.44
N ILE A 303 20.87 4.29 6.13
CA ILE A 303 21.13 5.62 5.57
C ILE A 303 19.86 6.50 5.46
N GLU A 304 18.79 6.12 6.16
CA GLU A 304 17.51 6.84 6.25
C GLU A 304 16.78 7.03 4.91
N ARG A 305 17.11 6.21 3.90
CA ARG A 305 16.42 6.12 2.61
C ARG A 305 15.26 5.15 2.71
N TYR A 306 14.33 5.43 3.63
CA TYR A 306 13.21 4.55 3.96
C TYR A 306 12.32 4.23 2.76
N ASN A 307 12.21 5.16 1.80
CA ASN A 307 11.48 4.93 0.55
C ASN A 307 12.08 3.76 -0.24
N LEU A 308 13.38 3.77 -0.52
CA LEU A 308 14.05 2.69 -1.26
C LEU A 308 14.03 1.39 -0.47
N CYS A 309 14.15 1.47 0.86
CA CYS A 309 13.97 0.34 1.74
C CYS A 309 12.60 -0.34 1.52
N VAL A 310 11.48 0.39 1.65
CA VAL A 310 10.15 -0.22 1.50
C VAL A 310 9.83 -0.63 0.06
N MET A 311 10.40 0.04 -0.95
CA MET A 311 10.25 -0.36 -2.36
C MET A 311 10.88 -1.72 -2.64
N ILE A 312 11.92 -2.10 -1.91
CA ILE A 312 12.50 -3.45 -1.97
C ILE A 312 11.73 -4.42 -1.07
N LEU A 313 11.36 -4.01 0.14
CA LEU A 313 10.67 -4.88 1.10
C LEU A 313 9.28 -5.31 0.62
N CYS A 314 8.54 -4.46 -0.10
CA CYS A 314 7.19 -4.81 -0.58
C CYS A 314 7.21 -6.04 -1.52
N PRO A 315 8.04 -6.07 -2.59
CA PRO A 315 8.22 -7.27 -3.40
C PRO A 315 8.71 -8.50 -2.62
N LEU A 316 9.64 -8.32 -1.67
CA LEU A 316 10.16 -9.41 -0.84
C LEU A 316 9.06 -10.01 0.05
N LEU A 317 8.24 -9.17 0.68
CA LEU A 317 7.11 -9.59 1.47
C LEU A 317 6.07 -10.31 0.60
N GLU A 318 5.75 -9.78 -0.58
CA GLU A 318 4.79 -10.41 -1.49
C GLU A 318 5.27 -11.79 -1.94
N HIS A 319 6.55 -11.92 -2.28
CA HIS A 319 7.17 -13.19 -2.62
C HIS A 319 7.12 -14.19 -1.45
N LEU A 320 7.51 -13.76 -0.24
CA LEU A 320 7.45 -14.59 0.96
C LEU A 320 6.04 -15.13 1.23
N ILE A 321 5.03 -14.25 1.21
CA ILE A 321 3.64 -14.65 1.43
C ILE A 321 3.17 -15.59 0.31
N ARG A 322 3.62 -15.41 -0.93
CA ARG A 322 3.31 -16.32 -2.05
C ARG A 322 3.82 -17.73 -1.82
N LEU A 323 5.04 -17.87 -1.29
CA LEU A 323 5.59 -19.19 -0.95
C LEU A 323 4.78 -19.86 0.15
N ILE A 324 4.45 -19.12 1.22
CA ILE A 324 3.65 -19.64 2.34
C ILE A 324 2.25 -20.03 1.85
N PHE A 325 1.61 -19.18 1.06
CA PHE A 325 0.30 -19.41 0.46
C PHE A 325 0.29 -20.65 -0.42
N ALA A 326 1.26 -20.78 -1.33
CA ALA A 326 1.36 -21.92 -2.24
C ALA A 326 1.60 -23.23 -1.48
N LYS A 327 2.44 -23.21 -0.44
CA LYS A 327 2.67 -24.36 0.44
C LYS A 327 1.41 -24.73 1.22
N ALA A 328 0.77 -23.75 1.87
CA ALA A 328 -0.41 -23.97 2.72
C ALA A 328 -1.60 -24.51 1.92
N ASN A 329 -1.83 -23.97 0.73
CA ASN A 329 -2.93 -24.36 -0.15
C ASN A 329 -2.56 -25.50 -1.13
N ARG A 330 -1.34 -26.06 -1.05
CA ARG A 330 -0.84 -27.15 -1.90
C ARG A 330 -0.94 -26.87 -3.41
N CYS A 331 -0.58 -25.65 -3.80
CA CYS A 331 -0.62 -25.16 -5.17
C CYS A 331 0.76 -24.62 -5.60
N PRO A 332 1.80 -25.49 -5.69
CA PRO A 332 3.18 -25.08 -5.97
C PRO A 332 3.34 -24.37 -7.32
N GLU A 333 2.50 -24.67 -8.31
CA GLU A 333 2.44 -23.99 -9.59
C GLU A 333 2.16 -22.49 -9.46
N ARG A 334 1.51 -22.07 -8.37
CA ARG A 334 1.18 -20.66 -8.12
C ARG A 334 2.37 -19.79 -7.74
N VAL A 335 3.50 -20.41 -7.36
CA VAL A 335 4.76 -19.72 -7.07
C VAL A 335 5.34 -19.05 -8.33
N LEU A 336 5.17 -19.70 -9.50
CA LEU A 336 5.72 -19.28 -10.79
C LEU A 336 4.67 -18.61 -11.70
N THR A 337 3.68 -17.93 -11.13
CA THR A 337 2.51 -17.36 -11.85
C THR A 337 2.79 -16.18 -12.77
N ALA A 338 4.05 -15.92 -13.13
CA ALA A 338 4.39 -14.94 -14.14
C ALA A 338 4.24 -15.51 -15.56
N GLU A 339 3.08 -16.04 -15.92
CA GLU A 339 2.78 -16.50 -17.28
C GLU A 339 1.79 -15.58 -17.98
N SER A 340 1.94 -15.42 -19.30
CA SER A 340 1.08 -14.54 -20.10
C SER A 340 -0.39 -14.98 -20.18
N THR A 341 -0.70 -16.20 -19.70
CA THR A 341 -2.02 -16.84 -19.77
C THR A 341 -2.69 -17.03 -18.40
N VAL A 342 -1.98 -16.77 -17.30
CA VAL A 342 -2.46 -16.95 -15.92
C VAL A 342 -2.29 -15.62 -15.18
N LEU A 343 -3.28 -15.23 -14.37
CA LEU A 343 -3.15 -14.05 -13.53
C LEU A 343 -2.07 -14.29 -12.48
N PHE A 344 -1.29 -13.25 -12.16
CA PHE A 344 -0.32 -13.32 -11.06
C PHE A 344 -1.05 -13.65 -9.75
N THR A 345 -0.46 -14.51 -8.92
CA THR A 345 -0.91 -14.66 -7.53
C THR A 345 -0.32 -13.53 -6.69
N THR A 346 -1.13 -12.49 -6.49
CA THR A 346 -0.78 -11.24 -5.80
C THR A 346 -1.41 -11.19 -4.40
N PHE A 347 -1.12 -10.14 -3.63
CA PHE A 347 -1.82 -9.89 -2.36
C PHE A 347 -3.36 -9.88 -2.48
N ASP A 348 -3.90 -9.43 -3.61
CA ASP A 348 -5.36 -9.39 -3.84
C ASP A 348 -5.98 -10.79 -3.84
N GLU A 349 -5.24 -11.80 -4.27
CA GLU A 349 -5.66 -13.20 -4.21
C GLU A 349 -5.27 -13.85 -2.88
N MET A 350 -4.01 -13.68 -2.46
CA MET A 350 -3.46 -14.38 -1.29
C MET A 350 -4.14 -14.00 0.03
N LEU A 351 -4.64 -12.77 0.14
CA LEU A 351 -5.25 -12.25 1.37
C LEU A 351 -6.79 -12.39 1.38
N CYS A 352 -7.38 -13.13 0.44
CA CYS A 352 -8.82 -13.43 0.43
C CYS A 352 -9.21 -14.56 1.39
N ALA A 353 -10.49 -14.60 1.79
CA ALA A 353 -11.03 -15.65 2.66
C ALA A 353 -11.06 -17.02 1.96
N GLU A 354 -11.36 -16.99 0.66
CA GLU A 354 -11.58 -18.16 -0.18
C GLU A 354 -10.72 -18.04 -1.44
N LEU A 355 -10.34 -19.19 -1.98
CA LEU A 355 -9.68 -19.32 -3.26
C LEU A 355 -10.68 -19.14 -4.41
N SER A 356 -10.18 -19.01 -5.63
CA SER A 356 -11.00 -18.82 -6.83
C SER A 356 -11.95 -19.97 -7.16
N ASP A 357 -11.71 -21.16 -6.60
CA ASP A 357 -12.56 -22.35 -6.73
C ASP A 357 -13.60 -22.47 -5.58
N GLY A 358 -13.64 -21.50 -4.67
CA GLY A 358 -14.53 -21.48 -3.49
C GLY A 358 -14.01 -22.27 -2.29
N ASN A 359 -12.83 -22.88 -2.37
CA ASN A 359 -12.22 -23.54 -1.22
C ASN A 359 -11.70 -22.51 -0.21
N PRO A 360 -11.68 -22.83 1.10
CA PRO A 360 -11.14 -21.93 2.11
C PRO A 360 -9.65 -21.69 1.89
N ASN A 361 -9.20 -20.44 2.04
CA ASN A 361 -7.79 -20.11 1.96
C ASN A 361 -7.06 -20.51 3.26
N LEU A 362 -6.08 -21.40 3.13
CA LEU A 362 -5.31 -21.95 4.25
C LEU A 362 -4.12 -21.08 4.67
N LEU A 363 -4.00 -19.84 4.16
CA LEU A 363 -2.97 -18.90 4.59
C LEU A 363 -3.11 -18.48 6.06
N ILE A 364 -4.32 -18.16 6.53
CA ILE A 364 -4.52 -17.69 7.92
C ILE A 364 -4.08 -18.77 8.93
N PRO A 365 -4.47 -20.05 8.82
CA PRO A 365 -3.92 -21.10 9.68
C PRO A 365 -2.40 -21.28 9.54
N ALA A 366 -1.83 -20.95 8.39
CA ALA A 366 -0.40 -21.02 8.16
C ALA A 366 0.38 -19.93 8.91
N ILE A 367 -0.10 -18.68 8.93
CA ILE A 367 0.61 -17.55 9.57
C ILE A 367 0.00 -17.05 10.90
N SER A 368 -1.19 -17.50 11.29
CA SER A 368 -2.04 -17.02 12.41
C SER A 368 -2.84 -15.74 12.14
N GLU A 369 -3.92 -15.53 12.91
CA GLU A 369 -4.80 -14.36 12.79
C GLU A 369 -4.10 -13.03 13.09
N PRO A 370 -3.30 -12.87 14.17
CA PRO A 370 -2.58 -11.62 14.45
C PRO A 370 -1.66 -11.17 13.31
N PHE A 371 -1.01 -12.12 12.63
CA PHE A 371 -0.12 -11.80 11.52
C PHE A 371 -0.92 -11.46 10.26
N MET A 372 -2.09 -12.07 10.07
CA MET A 372 -3.00 -11.65 9.00
C MET A 372 -3.51 -10.22 9.25
N ASP A 373 -3.90 -9.88 10.48
CA ASP A 373 -4.29 -8.51 10.86
C ASP A 373 -3.18 -7.49 10.55
N LEU A 374 -1.93 -7.85 10.85
CA LEU A 374 -0.74 -7.05 10.55
C LEU A 374 -0.62 -6.76 9.03
N LEU A 375 -0.79 -7.78 8.20
CA LEU A 375 -0.75 -7.66 6.74
C LEU A 375 -1.93 -6.82 6.22
N MET A 376 -3.12 -7.03 6.77
CA MET A 376 -4.32 -6.29 6.38
C MET A 376 -4.16 -4.79 6.69
N ASP A 377 -3.58 -4.44 7.85
CA ASP A 377 -3.27 -3.06 8.23
C ASP A 377 -2.25 -2.42 7.29
N LEU A 378 -1.16 -3.12 6.98
CA LEU A 378 -0.11 -2.60 6.13
C LEU A 378 -0.54 -2.42 4.66
N LEU A 379 -1.32 -3.36 4.13
CA LEU A 379 -1.50 -3.54 2.68
C LEU A 379 -2.92 -3.25 2.20
N VAL A 380 -3.97 -3.48 3.00
CA VAL A 380 -5.35 -3.59 2.49
C VAL A 380 -6.28 -2.51 3.04
N HIS A 381 -6.26 -2.26 4.35
CA HIS A 381 -7.28 -1.42 4.99
C HIS A 381 -7.33 0.00 4.38
N PRO A 382 -8.52 0.53 4.04
CA PRO A 382 -8.64 1.82 3.34
C PRO A 382 -8.02 3.02 4.07
N ASP A 383 -8.14 3.04 5.40
CA ASP A 383 -7.58 4.07 6.28
C ASP A 383 -6.14 3.77 6.71
N GLY A 384 -5.63 2.58 6.35
CA GLY A 384 -4.24 2.18 6.57
C GLY A 384 -3.31 2.69 5.48
N PRO A 385 -1.99 2.43 5.60
CA PRO A 385 -0.99 2.88 4.65
C PRO A 385 -1.26 2.42 3.21
N ARG A 386 -1.85 1.23 3.02
CA ARG A 386 -1.93 0.56 1.71
C ARG A 386 -0.57 0.60 0.99
N LEU A 387 0.48 0.28 1.75
CA LEU A 387 1.85 0.67 1.45
C LEU A 387 2.27 0.29 0.02
N ARG A 388 2.13 -1.00 -0.32
CA ARG A 388 2.51 -1.57 -1.62
C ARG A 388 1.76 -0.92 -2.78
N ASP A 389 0.45 -0.71 -2.62
CA ASP A 389 -0.39 -0.07 -3.62
C ASP A 389 0.08 1.37 -3.88
N ARG A 390 0.12 2.21 -2.84
CA ARG A 390 0.46 3.64 -2.97
C ARG A 390 1.87 3.87 -3.51
N ILE A 391 2.84 3.09 -3.05
CA ILE A 391 4.24 3.29 -3.45
C ILE A 391 4.51 2.83 -4.89
N SER A 392 3.88 1.72 -5.32
CA SER A 392 4.04 1.21 -6.69
C SER A 392 3.38 2.07 -7.77
N HIS A 393 2.46 2.94 -7.37
CA HIS A 393 1.80 3.92 -8.25
C HIS A 393 2.44 5.32 -8.17
N GLY A 394 3.55 5.48 -7.44
CA GLY A 394 4.25 6.76 -7.29
C GLY A 394 3.46 7.81 -6.50
N GLU A 395 2.44 7.39 -5.73
CA GLU A 395 1.57 8.31 -5.00
C GLU A 395 2.20 8.87 -3.73
N VAL A 396 3.32 8.32 -3.29
CA VAL A 396 4.06 8.73 -2.09
C VAL A 396 5.21 9.66 -2.48
N ASP A 397 5.53 10.62 -1.62
CA ASP A 397 6.75 11.41 -1.82
C ASP A 397 8.02 10.56 -1.66
N ILE A 398 9.02 10.83 -2.48
CA ILE A 398 10.28 10.08 -2.48
C ILE A 398 11.05 10.20 -1.16
N HIS A 399 10.84 11.28 -0.41
CA HIS A 399 11.40 11.44 0.94
C HIS A 399 10.34 11.32 2.04
N GLY A 400 9.09 11.02 1.68
CA GLY A 400 7.94 11.07 2.58
C GLY A 400 7.61 9.77 3.31
N VAL A 401 8.47 8.75 3.27
CA VAL A 401 8.27 7.49 4.00
C VAL A 401 8.90 7.60 5.40
N PRO A 402 8.11 7.58 6.49
CA PRO A 402 8.64 7.62 7.84
C PRO A 402 9.33 6.31 8.24
N ARG A 403 10.28 6.40 9.17
CA ARG A 403 10.99 5.25 9.74
C ARG A 403 10.02 4.19 10.28
N GLU A 404 8.94 4.61 10.94
CA GLU A 404 7.94 3.71 11.52
C GLU A 404 7.30 2.80 10.48
N VAL A 405 7.04 3.30 9.27
CA VAL A 405 6.47 2.50 8.18
C VAL A 405 7.49 1.47 7.68
N ALA A 406 8.76 1.86 7.56
CA ALA A 406 9.83 0.93 7.18
C ALA A 406 10.08 -0.14 8.26
N SER A 407 10.17 0.23 9.54
CA SER A 407 10.31 -0.70 10.66
C SER A 407 9.15 -1.68 10.72
N PHE A 408 7.91 -1.19 10.55
CA PHE A 408 6.72 -2.03 10.54
C PHE A 408 6.75 -3.04 9.40
N THR A 409 7.24 -2.63 8.22
CA THR A 409 7.38 -3.53 7.06
C THR A 409 8.43 -4.61 7.30
N ILE A 410 9.58 -4.26 7.89
CA ILE A 410 10.61 -5.23 8.29
C ILE A 410 10.01 -6.22 9.31
N CYS A 411 9.36 -5.71 10.36
CA CYS A 411 8.76 -6.56 11.39
C CYS A 411 7.70 -7.49 10.81
N ALA A 412 6.88 -7.04 9.86
CA ALA A 412 5.91 -7.89 9.17
C ALA A 412 6.58 -9.04 8.39
N LEU A 413 7.69 -8.77 7.70
CA LEU A 413 8.47 -9.79 6.98
C LEU A 413 9.01 -10.87 7.94
N PHE A 414 9.58 -10.46 9.07
CA PHE A 414 10.08 -11.41 10.08
C PHE A 414 8.96 -12.18 10.77
N SER A 415 7.86 -11.51 11.11
CA SER A 415 6.70 -12.15 11.72
C SER A 415 6.15 -13.26 10.83
N CYS A 416 5.98 -12.99 9.54
CA CYS A 416 5.42 -13.98 8.60
C CYS A 416 6.38 -15.13 8.28
N SER A 417 7.70 -14.89 8.26
CA SER A 417 8.69 -15.93 7.97
C SER A 417 8.95 -16.86 9.15
N MET A 418 8.69 -16.43 10.38
CA MET A 418 9.07 -17.14 11.60
C MET A 418 7.86 -17.60 12.41
N LYS A 419 7.18 -18.65 11.95
CA LYS A 419 6.06 -19.25 12.68
C LYS A 419 6.55 -19.89 14.00
N PRO A 420 5.84 -19.73 15.14
CA PRO A 420 6.21 -20.36 16.42
C PRO A 420 6.45 -21.89 16.41
N PRO A 421 5.78 -22.74 15.60
CA PRO A 421 6.09 -24.17 15.52
C PRO A 421 7.46 -24.46 14.89
N ASN A 422 7.98 -23.60 14.01
CA ASN A 422 9.32 -23.74 13.41
C ASN A 422 10.44 -23.26 14.35
N LEU A 423 10.09 -22.50 15.40
CA LEU A 423 11.04 -22.11 16.46
C LEU A 423 11.32 -23.27 17.43
N ALA A 424 10.31 -24.09 17.74
CA ALA A 424 10.46 -25.15 18.74
C ALA A 424 11.50 -26.22 18.36
N ASP A 425 11.61 -26.55 17.07
CA ASP A 425 12.43 -27.68 16.61
C ASP A 425 13.83 -27.30 16.10
N LYS A 426 14.14 -26.01 15.91
CA LYS A 426 15.42 -25.55 15.34
C LYS A 426 16.22 -24.53 16.18
N ILE A 427 15.76 -24.14 17.37
CA ILE A 427 16.56 -23.25 18.23
C ILE A 427 17.67 -24.04 18.92
N SER A 428 18.85 -24.01 18.28
CA SER A 428 20.11 -23.92 19.03
C SER A 428 20.01 -22.69 19.94
N HIS A 429 19.96 -22.93 21.25
CA HIS A 429 20.00 -22.11 22.47
C HIS A 429 20.38 -20.60 22.51
N GLN A 430 20.47 -19.86 21.41
CA GLN A 430 20.77 -18.43 21.43
C GLN A 430 19.48 -17.62 21.27
N LYS A 431 18.97 -17.09 22.39
CA LYS A 431 17.90 -16.09 22.38
C LYS A 431 18.39 -14.85 21.63
N LEU A 432 17.59 -14.35 20.71
CA LEU A 432 17.86 -13.11 19.98
C LEU A 432 16.83 -12.08 20.44
N PRO A 433 17.18 -11.16 21.36
CA PRO A 433 16.21 -10.31 22.05
C PRO A 433 15.31 -9.53 21.10
N ILE A 434 15.86 -9.00 20.02
CA ILE A 434 15.08 -8.24 19.03
C ILE A 434 14.08 -9.11 18.27
N LEU A 435 14.44 -10.36 17.98
CA LEU A 435 13.54 -11.28 17.27
C LEU A 435 12.42 -11.74 18.20
N ASP A 436 12.74 -12.07 19.45
CA ASP A 436 11.76 -12.41 20.47
C ASP A 436 10.77 -11.24 20.65
N GLU A 437 11.26 -10.00 20.74
CA GLU A 437 10.43 -8.79 20.84
C GLU A 437 9.51 -8.61 19.62
N ILE A 438 10.01 -8.78 18.39
CA ILE A 438 9.19 -8.70 17.17
C ILE A 438 8.07 -9.75 17.20
N LEU A 439 8.38 -10.99 17.57
CA LEU A 439 7.41 -12.08 17.59
C LEU A 439 6.38 -11.92 18.72
N ASP A 440 6.78 -11.42 19.88
CA ASP A 440 5.87 -11.10 20.99
C ASP A 440 4.91 -9.97 20.61
N CYS A 441 5.41 -8.91 19.98
CA CYS A 441 4.59 -7.83 19.43
C CYS A 441 3.61 -8.35 18.35
N ALA A 442 4.09 -9.20 17.44
CA ALA A 442 3.27 -9.71 16.35
C ALA A 442 2.20 -10.69 16.83
N SER A 443 2.51 -11.56 17.80
CA SER A 443 1.58 -12.58 18.30
C SER A 443 0.42 -12.00 19.11
N SER A 444 0.63 -10.81 19.68
CA SER A 444 -0.39 -10.02 20.39
C SER A 444 -0.98 -8.89 19.54
N TYR A 445 -0.64 -8.84 18.24
CA TYR A 445 -1.07 -7.76 17.36
C TYR A 445 -2.58 -7.79 17.14
N THR A 446 -3.18 -6.60 17.18
CA THR A 446 -4.58 -6.36 16.81
C THR A 446 -4.62 -5.22 15.83
N SER A 447 -5.40 -5.37 14.75
CA SER A 447 -5.54 -4.32 13.75
C SER A 447 -5.92 -2.96 14.36
N VAL A 448 -5.18 -1.92 13.97
CA VAL A 448 -5.47 -0.52 14.28
C VAL A 448 -6.16 0.21 13.14
N PHE A 449 -6.08 -0.26 11.89
CA PHE A 449 -6.78 0.38 10.76
C PHE A 449 -8.13 -0.25 10.42
N TYR A 450 -8.51 -1.34 11.09
CA TYR A 450 -9.84 -1.93 10.95
C TYR A 450 -10.96 -0.95 11.36
N PRO A 451 -12.11 -0.89 10.65
CA PRO A 451 -13.17 0.08 10.91
C PRO A 451 -13.67 0.11 12.36
N VAL A 452 -13.77 -1.05 13.03
CA VAL A 452 -14.18 -1.09 14.45
C VAL A 452 -13.10 -0.53 15.37
N ALA A 453 -11.82 -0.79 15.10
CA ALA A 453 -10.72 -0.21 15.86
C ALA A 453 -10.71 1.32 15.71
N SER A 454 -11.02 1.82 14.51
CA SER A 454 -11.20 3.25 14.26
C SER A 454 -12.39 3.84 15.03
N CYS A 455 -13.55 3.15 15.01
CA CYS A 455 -14.71 3.54 15.81
C CYS A 455 -14.39 3.62 17.30
N ARG A 456 -13.72 2.60 17.84
CA ARG A 456 -13.31 2.54 19.25
C ARG A 456 -12.49 3.77 19.63
N ARG A 457 -11.48 4.13 18.83
CA ARG A 457 -10.68 5.34 19.06
C ARG A 457 -11.48 6.63 19.02
N LEU A 458 -12.40 6.77 18.08
CA LEU A 458 -13.27 7.95 18.01
C LEU A 458 -14.17 8.06 19.23
N VAL A 459 -14.75 6.95 19.70
CA VAL A 459 -15.57 6.96 20.92
C VAL A 459 -14.74 7.32 22.15
N HIS A 460 -13.52 6.77 22.28
CA HIS A 460 -12.57 7.15 23.33
C HIS A 460 -12.20 8.63 23.28
N SER A 461 -12.12 9.22 22.09
CA SER A 461 -11.85 10.65 21.92
C SER A 461 -13.07 11.50 22.27
N LEU A 462 -14.28 11.03 21.94
CA LEU A 462 -15.53 11.75 22.16
C LEU A 462 -15.96 11.74 23.62
N ALA A 463 -15.76 10.62 24.33
CA ALA A 463 -16.18 10.44 25.71
C ALA A 463 -15.73 11.58 26.66
N PRO A 464 -14.43 11.93 26.75
CA PRO A 464 -14.00 13.03 27.61
C PRO A 464 -14.49 14.39 27.11
N CYS A 465 -14.61 14.60 25.80
CA CYS A 465 -15.07 15.87 25.24
C CYS A 465 -16.49 16.23 25.66
N LEU A 466 -17.41 15.25 25.69
CA LEU A 466 -18.79 15.46 26.10
C LEU A 466 -18.92 15.68 27.60
N SER A 467 -18.12 14.97 28.41
CA SER A 467 -18.08 15.16 29.87
C SER A 467 -17.52 16.55 30.27
N ASP A 468 -16.67 17.15 29.43
CA ASP A 468 -15.98 18.42 29.68
C ASP A 468 -16.81 19.67 29.28
N TRP A 469 -18.07 19.53 28.87
CA TRP A 469 -18.93 20.70 28.58
C TRP A 469 -19.24 21.56 29.81
N SER A 470 -19.19 20.93 30.98
CA SER A 470 -19.34 21.59 32.28
C SER A 470 -18.21 22.60 32.58
N SER A 471 -17.02 22.40 32.00
CA SER A 471 -15.83 23.25 32.24
C SER A 471 -15.67 24.39 31.24
N MET A 472 -16.57 24.52 30.25
CA MET A 472 -16.49 25.57 29.23
C MET A 472 -16.42 26.97 29.86
N PRO A 473 -15.65 27.93 29.29
CA PRO A 473 -15.51 29.27 29.86
C PRO A 473 -16.86 29.99 30.00
N ARG A 474 -17.24 30.42 31.21
CA ARG A 474 -18.50 31.14 31.48
C ARG A 474 -18.25 32.44 32.23
N PRO A 475 -19.03 33.52 31.97
CA PRO A 475 -19.05 34.71 32.82
C PRO A 475 -19.37 34.35 34.27
N THR A 476 -18.90 35.15 35.23
CA THR A 476 -19.21 34.86 36.63
C THR A 476 -20.71 35.03 36.90
N PRO A 477 -21.28 34.31 37.89
CA PRO A 477 -22.72 34.41 38.20
C PRO A 477 -23.18 35.84 38.51
N GLN A 478 -22.27 36.72 38.93
CA GLN A 478 -22.53 38.13 39.23
C GLN A 478 -22.62 39.01 37.96
N ASP A 479 -22.07 38.56 36.83
CA ASP A 479 -22.13 39.25 35.53
C ASP A 479 -23.36 38.86 34.70
N LEU A 480 -24.05 37.78 35.08
CA LEU A 480 -25.24 37.28 34.42
C LEU A 480 -26.44 37.96 35.06
N ASP A 481 -27.15 38.84 34.33
CA ASP A 481 -28.43 39.38 34.76
C ASP A 481 -29.34 38.22 35.20
N HIS A 482 -29.59 38.12 36.50
CA HIS A 482 -30.42 37.08 37.10
C HIS A 482 -31.88 37.24 36.63
N SER A 483 -32.19 36.64 35.49
CA SER A 483 -33.54 36.19 35.19
C SER A 483 -33.51 34.66 35.29
N PRO A 484 -34.03 34.07 36.37
CA PRO A 484 -34.35 32.65 36.38
C PRO A 484 -35.44 32.47 35.32
N TRP A 485 -35.06 31.96 34.15
CA TRP A 485 -36.07 31.46 33.24
C TRP A 485 -36.68 30.23 33.90
N GLU A 486 -37.98 30.26 34.16
CA GLU A 486 -38.73 29.08 34.58
C GLU A 486 -38.44 27.96 33.59
N THR A 487 -37.78 26.90 34.07
CA THR A 487 -37.81 25.60 33.41
C THR A 487 -39.25 25.12 33.51
N GLY A 488 -40.12 25.62 32.62
CA GLY A 488 -41.42 25.00 32.40
C GLY A 488 -41.16 23.53 32.06
N PRO A 489 -41.96 22.59 32.59
CA PRO A 489 -41.80 21.18 32.24
C PRO A 489 -41.88 21.08 30.72
N VAL A 490 -40.84 20.51 30.10
CA VAL A 490 -40.88 20.15 28.68
C VAL A 490 -41.84 18.97 28.56
N GLU A 491 -43.15 19.26 28.56
CA GLU A 491 -44.21 18.29 28.35
C GLU A 491 -44.08 17.74 26.92
N GLY A 492 -43.32 16.65 26.80
CA GLY A 492 -42.96 16.00 25.54
C GLY A 492 -41.69 15.15 25.67
N GLU A 493 -40.71 15.61 26.44
CA GLU A 493 -39.41 14.91 26.61
C GLU A 493 -39.54 13.58 27.38
N SER A 494 -40.50 13.46 28.28
CA SER A 494 -40.64 12.27 29.13
C SER A 494 -41.18 11.05 28.38
N GLN A 495 -42.11 11.22 27.43
CA GLN A 495 -42.66 10.10 26.65
C GLN A 495 -41.73 9.63 25.52
N GLU A 496 -41.02 10.55 24.86
CA GLU A 496 -40.04 10.21 23.81
C GLU A 496 -38.82 9.49 24.41
N ARG A 497 -38.23 10.00 25.50
CA ARG A 497 -37.12 9.31 26.20
C ARG A 497 -37.50 7.93 26.72
N THR A 498 -38.77 7.71 27.08
CA THR A 498 -39.26 6.39 27.53
C THR A 498 -39.36 5.41 26.36
N ARG A 499 -39.80 5.85 25.17
CA ARG A 499 -39.82 5.00 23.97
C ARG A 499 -38.42 4.66 23.46
N ASP A 500 -37.51 5.63 23.47
CA ASP A 500 -36.11 5.40 23.07
C ASP A 500 -35.44 4.42 24.02
N LYS A 501 -35.70 4.53 25.33
CA LYS A 501 -35.27 3.57 26.35
C LYS A 501 -35.78 2.15 26.07
N ASP A 502 -37.06 1.99 25.77
CA ASP A 502 -37.65 0.67 25.51
C ASP A 502 -37.10 0.04 24.22
N LEU A 503 -36.88 0.83 23.17
CA LEU A 503 -36.25 0.38 21.91
C LEU A 503 -34.81 -0.06 22.12
N VAL A 504 -34.02 0.71 22.87
CA VAL A 504 -32.63 0.37 23.19
C VAL A 504 -32.55 -0.88 24.02
N LEU A 505 -33.38 -0.96 25.07
CA LEU A 505 -33.45 -2.14 25.93
C LEU A 505 -33.87 -3.38 25.13
N MET A 506 -34.78 -3.21 24.17
CA MET A 506 -35.14 -4.28 23.23
C MET A 506 -33.92 -4.72 22.42
N VAL A 507 -33.16 -3.79 21.81
CA VAL A 507 -31.98 -4.12 21.01
C VAL A 507 -30.89 -4.80 21.85
N VAL A 508 -30.59 -4.27 23.05
CA VAL A 508 -29.58 -4.81 23.97
C VAL A 508 -29.97 -6.22 24.45
N ARG A 509 -31.24 -6.44 24.80
CA ARG A 509 -31.73 -7.78 25.19
C ARG A 509 -31.69 -8.79 24.04
N HIS A 510 -31.92 -8.33 22.80
CA HIS A 510 -31.91 -9.19 21.63
C HIS A 510 -30.51 -9.49 21.10
N SER A 511 -29.50 -8.67 21.41
CA SER A 511 -28.15 -8.86 20.88
C SER A 511 -27.44 -10.09 21.46
N ARG A 512 -27.86 -10.59 22.64
CA ARG A 512 -27.22 -11.71 23.38
C ARG A 512 -25.73 -11.54 23.68
N CYS A 513 -25.15 -10.37 23.40
CA CYS A 513 -23.72 -10.07 23.57
C CYS A 513 -23.38 -9.41 24.90
N PHE A 514 -24.38 -9.09 25.72
CA PHE A 514 -24.24 -8.29 26.93
C PHE A 514 -24.73 -9.05 28.15
N SER A 515 -24.01 -8.92 29.26
CA SER A 515 -24.45 -9.39 30.57
C SER A 515 -25.60 -8.52 31.11
N LYS A 516 -26.23 -8.93 32.21
CA LYS A 516 -27.29 -8.12 32.85
C LYS A 516 -26.77 -6.80 33.41
N ASP A 517 -25.51 -6.76 33.84
CA ASP A 517 -24.88 -5.55 34.34
C ASP A 517 -24.56 -4.59 33.19
N ASP A 518 -24.14 -5.12 32.05
CA ASP A 518 -23.95 -4.35 30.80
C ASP A 518 -25.30 -3.80 30.30
N GLU A 519 -26.40 -4.55 30.42
CA GLU A 519 -27.74 -4.10 30.03
C GLU A 519 -28.16 -2.84 30.79
N ALA A 520 -27.95 -2.81 32.12
CA ALA A 520 -28.26 -1.66 32.94
C ALA A 520 -27.39 -0.45 32.56
N SER A 521 -26.09 -0.66 32.37
CA SER A 521 -25.15 0.42 32.06
C SER A 521 -25.33 1.00 30.66
N ILE A 522 -25.57 0.16 29.64
CA ILE A 522 -25.85 0.60 28.26
C ILE A 522 -27.18 1.36 28.22
N THR A 523 -28.18 0.88 28.95
CA THR A 523 -29.48 1.56 29.05
C THR A 523 -29.33 2.95 29.67
N GLU A 524 -28.51 3.08 30.73
CA GLU A 524 -28.20 4.37 31.34
C GLU A 524 -27.43 5.29 30.39
N CYS A 525 -26.47 4.75 29.63
CA CYS A 525 -25.76 5.48 28.58
C CYS A 525 -26.70 6.06 27.51
N VAL A 526 -27.74 5.34 27.10
CA VAL A 526 -28.65 5.87 26.07
C VAL A 526 -29.66 6.88 26.63
N ILE A 527 -30.08 6.72 27.89
CA ILE A 527 -30.96 7.70 28.55
C ILE A 527 -30.20 8.99 28.88
N ASN A 528 -28.94 8.86 29.30
CA ASN A 528 -28.08 9.95 29.73
C ASN A 528 -26.72 9.93 29.01
N PRO A 529 -26.68 10.19 27.70
CA PRO A 529 -25.48 10.07 26.88
C PRO A 529 -24.36 11.04 27.27
N PHE A 530 -24.64 12.08 28.07
CA PHE A 530 -23.62 13.02 28.55
C PHE A 530 -23.03 12.65 29.91
N LEU A 531 -23.60 11.66 30.63
CA LEU A 531 -23.17 11.29 31.99
C LEU A 531 -22.43 9.95 32.07
N CYS A 532 -22.52 9.10 31.04
CA CYS A 532 -22.02 7.72 31.11
C CYS A 532 -21.12 7.30 29.92
N MET A 533 -20.56 8.24 29.15
CA MET A 533 -19.71 7.91 28.00
C MET A 533 -18.45 7.10 28.35
N GLU A 534 -17.91 7.28 29.56
CA GLU A 534 -16.77 6.48 30.05
C GLU A 534 -17.14 5.00 30.19
N SER A 535 -18.36 4.71 30.62
CA SER A 535 -18.87 3.34 30.69
C SER A 535 -18.96 2.74 29.28
N LEU A 536 -19.53 3.47 28.31
CA LEU A 536 -19.60 3.01 26.92
C LEU A 536 -18.21 2.70 26.34
N ALA A 537 -17.22 3.56 26.62
CA ALA A 537 -15.83 3.34 26.22
C ALA A 537 -15.25 2.05 26.82
N HIS A 538 -15.50 1.81 28.12
CA HIS A 538 -15.07 0.58 28.79
C HIS A 538 -15.70 -0.69 28.19
N HIS A 539 -16.99 -0.65 27.85
CA HIS A 539 -17.65 -1.77 27.18
C HIS A 539 -17.10 -2.01 25.77
N LEU A 540 -16.74 -0.95 25.04
CA LEU A 540 -16.09 -1.11 23.72
C LEU A 540 -14.72 -1.77 23.81
N ASP A 541 -14.00 -1.58 24.92
CA ASP A 541 -12.71 -2.21 25.17
C ASP A 541 -12.84 -3.69 25.53
N SER A 542 -13.91 -4.09 26.22
CA SER A 542 -14.17 -5.49 26.54
C SER A 542 -14.68 -6.31 25.35
N LEU A 543 -15.16 -5.65 24.29
CA LEU A 543 -15.58 -6.33 23.05
C LEU A 543 -14.38 -6.91 22.30
N GLN A 544 -14.27 -8.24 22.33
CA GLN A 544 -13.41 -9.00 21.44
C GLN A 544 -14.18 -9.32 20.15
N LEU A 545 -13.83 -8.61 19.07
CA LEU A 545 -14.44 -8.81 17.76
C LEU A 545 -13.38 -9.33 16.80
N GLN A 546 -13.74 -10.38 16.07
CA GLN A 546 -12.96 -10.81 14.91
C GLN A 546 -12.96 -9.69 13.86
N THR A 547 -11.79 -9.44 13.29
CA THR A 547 -11.52 -8.39 12.30
C THR A 547 -11.55 -8.93 10.88
N LEU A 548 -11.12 -10.18 10.70
CA LEU A 548 -10.92 -10.79 9.39
C LEU A 548 -12.24 -11.18 8.73
N PHE A 549 -12.37 -10.83 7.44
CA PHE A 549 -13.46 -11.24 6.53
C PHE A 549 -14.88 -11.03 7.07
N ARG A 550 -15.08 -9.95 7.84
CA ARG A 550 -16.39 -9.62 8.40
C ARG A 550 -17.40 -9.27 7.30
N PRO A 551 -18.69 -9.62 7.48
CA PRO A 551 -19.72 -9.33 6.50
C PRO A 551 -19.77 -7.84 6.15
N ARG A 552 -19.93 -7.53 4.85
CA ARG A 552 -20.00 -6.15 4.35
C ARG A 552 -21.02 -5.28 5.11
N LYS A 553 -22.18 -5.85 5.48
CA LYS A 553 -23.21 -5.13 6.26
C LYS A 553 -22.68 -4.65 7.62
N GLU A 554 -21.84 -5.43 8.29
CA GLU A 554 -21.24 -5.02 9.57
C GLU A 554 -20.23 -3.89 9.36
N LEU A 555 -19.42 -3.96 8.30
CA LEU A 555 -18.48 -2.89 7.94
C LEU A 555 -19.21 -1.60 7.55
N GLU A 556 -20.37 -1.69 6.87
CA GLU A 556 -21.23 -0.55 6.55
C GLU A 556 -21.79 0.11 7.82
N ILE A 557 -22.21 -0.69 8.81
CA ILE A 557 -22.65 -0.20 10.12
C ILE A 557 -21.49 0.46 10.88
N ALA A 558 -20.32 -0.18 10.94
CA ALA A 558 -19.13 0.40 11.55
C ALA A 558 -18.76 1.73 10.89
N GLY A 559 -18.79 1.80 9.55
CA GLY A 559 -18.57 3.03 8.81
C GLY A 559 -19.59 4.14 9.11
N LEU A 560 -20.86 3.79 9.32
CA LEU A 560 -21.88 4.74 9.78
C LEU A 560 -21.59 5.26 11.19
N LEU A 561 -21.27 4.37 12.13
CA LEU A 561 -20.93 4.73 13.51
C LEU A 561 -19.69 5.64 13.56
N HIS A 562 -18.66 5.32 12.78
CA HIS A 562 -17.48 6.15 12.62
C HIS A 562 -17.85 7.57 12.17
N ARG A 563 -18.67 7.70 11.12
CA ARG A 563 -19.12 9.01 10.63
C ARG A 563 -19.89 9.79 11.68
N ILE A 564 -20.81 9.15 12.41
CA ILE A 564 -21.57 9.78 13.48
C ILE A 564 -20.63 10.31 14.56
N ALA A 565 -19.72 9.47 15.07
CA ALA A 565 -18.76 9.87 16.11
C ALA A 565 -17.84 11.01 15.65
N ALA A 566 -17.38 10.97 14.40
CA ALA A 566 -16.56 12.05 13.83
C ALA A 566 -17.32 13.37 13.71
N GLU A 567 -18.59 13.36 13.29
CA GLU A 567 -19.42 14.57 13.26
C GLU A 567 -19.73 15.09 14.66
N CYS A 568 -19.96 14.21 15.65
CA CYS A 568 -20.11 14.62 17.05
C CYS A 568 -18.87 15.37 17.57
N LEU A 569 -17.67 14.87 17.27
CA LEU A 569 -16.42 15.55 17.64
C LEU A 569 -16.30 16.92 16.96
N LYS A 570 -16.60 17.03 15.66
CA LYS A 570 -16.59 18.31 14.94
C LYS A 570 -17.56 19.32 15.54
N VAL A 571 -18.78 18.88 15.87
CA VAL A 571 -19.78 19.74 16.52
C VAL A 571 -19.32 20.17 17.90
N ASN A 572 -18.74 19.25 18.68
CA ASN A 572 -18.12 19.58 19.96
C ASN A 572 -17.06 20.68 19.83
N ASP A 573 -16.15 20.56 18.86
CA ASP A 573 -15.09 21.55 18.64
C ASP A 573 -15.66 22.92 18.25
N GLN A 574 -16.70 22.93 17.40
CA GLN A 574 -17.42 24.15 17.04
C GLN A 574 -18.09 24.81 18.26
N ILE A 575 -18.74 24.02 19.11
CA ILE A 575 -19.38 24.47 20.36
C ILE A 575 -18.31 25.08 21.28
N ARG A 576 -17.18 24.39 21.50
CA ARG A 576 -16.08 24.89 22.34
C ARG A 576 -15.46 26.16 21.77
N TYR A 577 -15.22 26.22 20.47
CA TYR A 577 -14.69 27.41 19.80
C TYR A 577 -15.65 28.60 19.93
N LEU A 578 -16.94 28.39 19.71
CA LEU A 578 -17.97 29.41 19.88
C LEU A 578 -18.05 29.89 21.33
N ALA A 579 -18.06 28.97 22.30
CA ALA A 579 -18.07 29.28 23.73
C ALA A 579 -16.86 30.15 24.11
N THR A 580 -15.65 29.73 23.72
CA THR A 580 -14.41 30.45 23.99
C THR A 580 -14.41 31.84 23.35
N THR A 581 -14.78 31.93 22.07
CA THR A 581 -14.85 33.21 21.34
C THR A 581 -15.86 34.17 21.96
N ARG A 582 -17.05 33.66 22.32
CA ARG A 582 -18.10 34.46 22.97
C ARG A 582 -17.69 34.91 24.36
N PHE A 583 -16.98 34.06 25.11
CA PHE A 583 -16.42 34.44 26.41
C PHE A 583 -15.38 35.55 26.28
N SER A 584 -14.44 35.46 25.34
CA SER A 584 -13.47 36.53 25.08
C SER A 584 -14.15 37.84 24.67
N GLN A 585 -15.14 37.79 23.78
CA GLN A 585 -15.94 38.97 23.39
C GLN A 585 -16.76 39.54 24.56
N TRP A 586 -17.22 38.69 25.48
CA TRP A 586 -17.90 39.11 26.70
C TRP A 586 -16.94 39.87 27.60
N GLN A 587 -15.74 39.33 27.86
CA GLN A 587 -14.69 39.98 28.65
C GLN A 587 -14.24 41.32 28.03
N GLY A 588 -14.11 41.37 26.70
CA GLY A 588 -13.79 42.60 25.95
C GLY A 588 -14.94 43.61 25.83
N LYS A 589 -16.14 43.30 26.34
CA LYS A 589 -17.38 44.09 26.19
C LYS A 589 -17.81 44.34 24.74
N GLU A 590 -17.38 43.49 23.81
CA GLU A 590 -17.60 43.61 22.36
C GLU A 590 -18.93 42.98 21.90
N LEU A 591 -19.59 42.19 22.76
CA LEU A 591 -20.87 41.57 22.45
C LEU A 591 -22.02 42.60 22.42
N ARG A 592 -22.75 42.64 21.31
CA ARG A 592 -24.02 43.40 21.18
C ARG A 592 -25.12 42.75 22.04
N SER A 593 -26.12 43.52 22.46
CA SER A 593 -27.22 43.06 23.34
C SER A 593 -27.84 41.72 22.90
N ARG A 594 -28.25 41.57 21.63
CA ARG A 594 -28.80 40.30 21.10
C ARG A 594 -27.81 39.13 21.17
N GLN A 595 -26.52 39.38 20.99
CA GLN A 595 -25.47 38.35 21.07
C GLN A 595 -25.23 37.93 22.52
N ARG A 596 -25.33 38.86 23.49
CA ARG A 596 -25.28 38.56 24.93
C ARG A 596 -26.44 37.66 25.34
N THR A 597 -27.66 37.99 24.94
CA THR A 597 -28.85 37.17 25.22
C THR A 597 -28.73 35.76 24.61
N ASN A 598 -28.26 35.65 23.37
CA ASN A 598 -28.04 34.34 22.74
C ASN A 598 -26.95 33.52 23.43
N TYR A 599 -25.87 34.17 23.88
CA TYR A 599 -24.80 33.49 24.61
C TYR A 599 -25.26 32.99 25.98
N GLN A 600 -26.03 33.80 26.72
CA GLN A 600 -26.66 33.39 27.98
C GLN A 600 -27.60 32.17 27.78
N ARG A 601 -28.40 32.16 26.70
CA ARG A 601 -29.24 31.00 26.34
C ARG A 601 -28.44 29.74 26.03
N PHE A 602 -27.28 29.89 25.41
CA PHE A 602 -26.39 28.79 25.08
C PHE A 602 -25.75 28.16 26.34
N LEU A 603 -25.44 28.96 27.37
CA LEU A 603 -24.83 28.49 28.62
C LEU A 603 -25.81 27.82 29.61
N ASN A 604 -27.10 28.11 29.47
CA ASN A 604 -28.19 27.61 30.34
C ASN A 604 -28.86 26.33 29.81
N ARG A 605 -28.32 25.74 28.75
CA ARG A 605 -28.68 24.43 28.19
C ARG A 605 -27.52 23.48 28.38
#